data_AF-E5AWC0-F1
#
_entry.id   AF-E5AWC0-F1
#
_cell.length_a   1.000
_cell.length_b   1.000
_cell.length_c   1.000
_cell.angle_alpha   90.00
_cell.angle_beta   90.00
_cell.angle_gamma   90.00
#
_symmetry.space_group_name_H-M   'P 1'
#
loop_
_entity.id
_entity.type
_entity.pdbx_description
1 polymer ?
#
loop_
_entity_poly.entity_id
_entity_poly.type
_entity_poly.pdbx_seq_one_letter_code
_entity_poly.pdbx_strand_id
1 'polypeptide(L)'
;MLDTLSRKSDTSRAILYALNRWTALMRYCDDGRLKIDNLPVERALRGVAIGRRNYLFAGADCGGERAAAIYSVIGSAKLNNIDPEGYLREVLARIAEHPINRVDELLPWNFSFATISLDPAACSSQSLFVADQLR
;
A
#
# COMPACT_ATOMS: atom_id res chain seq x y z
N MET A 1 18.62 21.51 -28.95
CA MET A 1 17.34 21.74 -28.23
C MET A 1 17.56 22.24 -26.80
N LEU A 2 18.56 21.73 -26.06
CA LEU A 2 18.92 22.27 -24.73
C LEU A 2 19.71 23.59 -24.78
N ASP A 3 20.47 23.86 -25.85
CA ASP A 3 21.27 25.10 -25.99
C ASP A 3 20.42 26.36 -26.18
N THR A 4 19.15 26.20 -26.52
CA THR A 4 18.19 27.30 -26.72
C THR A 4 17.46 27.69 -25.43
N LEU A 5 17.52 26.84 -24.40
CA LEU A 5 16.84 27.06 -23.13
C LEU A 5 17.83 27.56 -22.08
N SER A 6 17.38 28.52 -21.26
CA SER A 6 18.17 28.98 -20.12
C SER A 6 18.44 27.82 -19.16
N ARG A 7 19.71 27.58 -18.83
CA ARG A 7 20.15 26.50 -17.93
C ARG A 7 19.54 26.56 -16.54
N LYS A 8 19.01 27.72 -16.13
CA LYS A 8 18.41 27.94 -14.81
C LYS A 8 16.87 27.84 -14.80
N SER A 9 16.22 27.59 -15.93
CA SER A 9 14.76 27.47 -15.96
C SER A 9 14.28 26.14 -15.36
N ASP A 10 13.08 26.13 -14.80
CA ASP A 10 12.45 24.93 -14.25
C ASP A 10 12.28 23.82 -15.29
N THR A 11 11.97 24.20 -16.54
CA THR A 11 11.87 23.27 -17.67
C THR A 11 13.20 22.59 -17.96
N SER A 12 14.31 23.35 -18.00
CA SER A 12 15.65 22.77 -18.20
C SER A 12 16.00 21.81 -17.08
N ARG A 13 15.67 22.16 -15.83
CA ARG A 13 15.89 21.29 -14.67
C ARG A 13 15.11 19.99 -14.74
N ALA A 14 13.83 20.03 -15.14
CA ALA A 14 13.01 18.83 -15.31
C ALA A 14 13.54 17.91 -16.42
N ILE A 15 13.94 18.48 -17.56
CA ILE A 15 14.53 17.72 -18.67
C ILE A 15 15.84 17.06 -18.25
N LEU A 16 16.75 17.82 -17.62
CA LEU A 16 18.02 17.29 -17.14
C LEU A 16 17.83 16.20 -16.08
N TYR A 17 16.84 16.34 -15.19
CA TYR A 17 16.49 15.30 -14.24
C TYR A 17 16.07 13.99 -14.94
N ALA A 18 15.18 14.08 -15.94
CA ALA A 18 14.76 12.92 -16.71
C ALA A 18 15.93 12.26 -17.46
N LEU A 19 16.79 13.06 -18.10
CA LEU A 19 17.98 12.56 -18.81
C LEU A 19 18.97 11.88 -17.87
N ASN A 20 19.25 12.46 -16.70
CA ASN A 20 20.13 11.87 -15.69
C ASN A 20 19.58 10.55 -15.13
N ARG A 21 18.26 10.33 -15.22
CA ARG A 21 17.60 9.11 -14.74
C ARG A 21 17.18 8.15 -15.84
N TRP A 22 17.57 8.42 -17.09
CA TRP A 22 17.15 7.66 -18.27
C TRP A 22 17.37 6.16 -18.14
N THR A 23 18.53 5.73 -17.63
CA THR A 23 18.84 4.31 -17.40
C THR A 23 17.83 3.62 -16.48
N ALA A 24 17.38 4.30 -15.42
CA ALA A 24 16.38 3.74 -14.52
C ALA A 24 14.97 3.77 -15.13
N LEU A 25 14.67 4.78 -15.96
CA LEU A 25 13.39 4.89 -16.67
C LEU A 25 13.22 3.78 -17.71
N MET A 26 14.30 3.36 -18.36
CA MET A 26 14.27 2.32 -19.40
C MET A 26 14.34 0.89 -18.86
N ARG A 27 14.52 0.68 -17.55
CA ARG A 27 14.65 -0.68 -16.97
C ARG A 27 13.47 -1.60 -17.26
N TYR A 28 12.26 -1.07 -17.44
CA TYR A 28 11.10 -1.90 -17.78
C TYR A 28 11.20 -2.51 -19.19
N CYS A 29 12.02 -1.94 -20.09
CA CYS A 29 12.29 -2.53 -21.39
C CYS A 29 13.18 -3.77 -21.28
N ASP A 30 14.06 -3.82 -20.28
CA ASP A 30 14.97 -4.94 -20.04
C ASP A 30 14.32 -6.03 -19.17
N ASP A 31 13.43 -5.64 -18.25
CA ASP A 31 12.70 -6.55 -17.35
C ASP A 31 11.18 -6.36 -17.45
N GLY A 32 10.51 -7.30 -18.12
CA GLY A 32 9.04 -7.30 -18.30
C GLY A 32 8.23 -7.52 -17.01
N ARG A 33 8.87 -7.83 -15.87
CA ARG A 33 8.20 -7.87 -14.57
C ARG A 33 7.93 -6.47 -14.01
N LEU A 34 8.65 -5.46 -14.50
CA LEU A 34 8.48 -4.07 -14.11
C LEU A 34 7.38 -3.40 -14.93
N LYS A 35 6.56 -2.60 -14.28
CA LYS A 35 5.60 -1.73 -14.97
C LYS A 35 6.29 -0.47 -15.46
N ILE A 36 5.81 0.06 -16.58
CA ILE A 36 6.25 1.35 -17.14
C ILE A 36 5.88 2.52 -16.22
N ASP A 37 4.83 2.37 -15.41
CA ASP A 37 4.32 3.38 -14.51
C ASP A 37 4.55 3.02 -13.03
N ASN A 38 4.58 4.05 -12.19
CA ASN A 38 4.70 3.93 -10.73
C ASN A 38 3.34 3.94 -10.02
N LEU A 39 2.24 3.90 -10.78
CA LEU A 39 0.88 4.09 -10.28
C LEU A 39 0.49 3.11 -9.15
N PRO A 40 0.87 1.81 -9.19
CA PRO A 40 0.60 0.89 -8.08
C PRO A 40 1.27 1.31 -6.77
N VAL A 41 2.52 1.78 -6.83
CA VAL A 41 3.29 2.22 -5.66
C VAL A 41 2.74 3.53 -5.12
N GLU A 42 2.41 4.49 -6.00
CA GLU A 42 1.80 5.76 -5.60
C GLU A 42 0.45 5.54 -4.91
N ARG A 43 -0.38 4.65 -5.45
CA ARG A 43 -1.65 4.26 -4.82
C ARG A 43 -1.42 3.62 -3.45
N ALA A 44 -0.42 2.74 -3.32
CA ALA A 44 -0.06 2.13 -2.04
C ALA A 44 0.41 3.17 -1.00
N LEU A 45 1.23 4.14 -1.41
CA LEU A 45 1.77 5.18 -0.53
C LEU A 45 0.75 6.29 -0.20
N ARG A 46 -0.30 6.45 -1.00
CA ARG A 46 -1.32 7.49 -0.78
C ARG A 46 -1.96 7.41 0.61
N GLY A 47 -2.19 6.20 1.12
CA GLY A 47 -2.73 5.99 2.47
C GLY A 47 -1.83 6.55 3.57
N VAL A 48 -0.51 6.33 3.45
CA VAL A 48 0.49 6.87 4.38
C VAL A 48 0.58 8.40 4.26
N ALA A 49 0.56 8.92 3.03
CA ALA A 49 0.62 10.35 2.78
C ALA A 49 -0.55 11.12 3.40
N ILE A 50 -1.77 10.54 3.34
CA ILE A 50 -2.98 11.08 4.00
C ILE A 50 -2.86 10.90 5.52
N GLY A 51 -2.46 9.72 5.99
CA GLY A 51 -2.31 9.40 7.42
C GLY A 51 -1.38 10.36 8.15
N ARG A 52 -0.26 10.76 7.52
CA ARG A 52 0.69 11.75 8.05
C ARG A 52 0.01 13.04 8.53
N ARG A 53 -1.03 13.50 7.83
CA ARG A 53 -1.73 14.75 8.16
C ARG A 53 -2.68 14.57 9.36
N ASN A 54 -3.10 13.33 9.62
CA ASN A 54 -4.02 12.98 10.71
C ASN A 54 -3.29 12.62 12.01
N TYR A 55 -1.96 12.41 11.95
CA TYR A 55 -1.14 12.13 13.12
C TYR A 55 -0.74 13.42 13.83
N LEU A 56 -1.70 14.05 14.51
CA LEU A 56 -1.50 15.33 15.22
C LEU A 56 -0.40 15.30 16.30
N PHE A 57 0.05 14.12 16.75
CA PHE A 57 1.02 13.95 17.83
C PHE A 57 2.19 13.01 17.50
N ALA A 58 2.38 12.64 16.23
CA ALA A 58 3.53 11.81 15.82
C ALA A 58 4.76 12.69 15.60
N GLY A 59 5.50 12.99 16.67
CA GLY A 59 6.72 13.82 16.64
C GLY A 59 8.02 13.08 16.94
N ALA A 60 7.97 11.76 17.22
CA ALA A 60 9.13 10.95 17.59
C ALA A 60 9.41 9.87 16.54
N ASP A 61 10.69 9.62 16.26
CA ASP A 61 11.14 8.62 15.28
C ASP A 61 10.62 7.20 15.61
N CYS A 62 10.57 6.86 16.90
CA CYS A 62 10.02 5.59 17.37
C CYS A 62 8.51 5.42 17.06
N GLY A 63 7.76 6.52 16.94
CA GLY A 63 6.38 6.50 16.50
C GLY A 63 6.26 6.24 15.00
N GLY A 64 7.17 6.82 14.21
CA GLY A 64 7.28 6.57 12.77
C GLY A 64 7.61 5.11 12.45
N GLU A 65 8.55 4.52 13.20
CA GLU A 65 8.94 3.11 13.05
C GLU A 65 7.75 2.16 13.34
N ARG A 66 7.02 2.39 14.44
CA ARG A 66 5.83 1.61 14.78
C ARG A 66 4.72 1.76 13.73
N ALA A 67 4.49 2.97 13.24
CA ALA A 67 3.52 3.21 12.18
C ALA A 67 3.92 2.49 10.88
N ALA A 68 5.21 2.51 10.52
CA ALA A 68 5.73 1.80 9.36
C ALA A 68 5.54 0.27 9.50
N ALA A 69 5.78 -0.29 10.69
CA ALA A 69 5.52 -1.70 10.97
C ALA A 69 4.05 -2.07 10.75
N ILE A 70 3.11 -1.28 11.31
CA ILE A 70 1.67 -1.50 11.14
C ILE A 70 1.26 -1.39 9.67
N TYR A 71 1.71 -0.35 8.96
CA TYR A 71 1.44 -0.19 7.54
C TYR A 71 1.99 -1.33 6.69
N SER A 72 3.15 -1.88 7.05
CA SER A 72 3.76 -3.02 6.34
C SER A 72 2.92 -4.28 6.51
N VAL A 73 2.40 -4.54 7.71
CA VAL A 73 1.53 -5.70 7.98
C VAL A 73 0.20 -5.57 7.24
N ILE A 74 -0.44 -4.39 7.31
CA ILE A 74 -1.69 -4.11 6.57
C ILE A 74 -1.46 -4.22 5.05
N GLY A 75 -0.35 -3.69 4.55
CA GLY A 75 0.04 -3.78 3.15
C GLY A 75 0.21 -5.24 2.72
N SER A 76 0.87 -6.05 3.55
CA SER A 76 1.04 -7.48 3.33
C SER A 76 -0.29 -8.23 3.30
N ALA A 77 -1.23 -7.92 4.19
CA ALA A 77 -2.57 -8.50 4.16
C ALA A 77 -3.31 -8.18 2.85
N LYS A 78 -3.28 -6.91 2.40
CA LYS A 78 -3.86 -6.50 1.12
C LYS A 78 -3.24 -7.21 -0.08
N LEU A 79 -1.93 -7.40 -0.08
CA LEU A 79 -1.21 -8.11 -1.16
C LEU A 79 -1.57 -9.61 -1.20
N ASN A 80 -1.95 -10.20 -0.07
CA ASN A 80 -2.47 -11.56 0.02
C ASN A 80 -3.99 -11.64 -0.24
N ASN A 81 -4.62 -10.52 -0.64
CA ASN A 81 -6.08 -10.35 -0.84
C ASN A 81 -6.93 -10.61 0.41
N ILE A 82 -6.36 -10.48 1.60
CA ILE A 82 -7.08 -10.67 2.86
C ILE A 82 -7.67 -9.33 3.32
N ASP A 83 -8.89 -9.36 3.87
CA ASP A 83 -9.48 -8.18 4.50
C ASP A 83 -8.62 -7.72 5.69
N PRO A 84 -8.03 -6.51 5.65
CA PRO A 84 -7.12 -6.07 6.69
C PRO A 84 -7.79 -5.89 8.06
N GLU A 85 -9.05 -5.50 8.10
CA GLU A 85 -9.77 -5.32 9.36
C GLU A 85 -9.99 -6.65 10.06
N GLY A 86 -10.55 -7.63 9.34
CA GLY A 86 -10.80 -8.96 9.90
C GLY A 86 -9.51 -9.70 10.26
N TYR A 87 -8.44 -9.55 9.47
CA TYR A 87 -7.11 -10.05 9.86
C TYR A 87 -6.63 -9.44 11.19
N LEU A 88 -6.70 -8.11 11.32
CA LEU A 88 -6.26 -7.44 12.56
C LEU A 88 -7.11 -7.85 13.76
N ARG A 89 -8.43 -7.99 13.58
CA ARG A 89 -9.34 -8.46 14.63
C ARG A 89 -8.94 -9.84 15.15
N GLU A 90 -8.67 -10.77 14.24
CA GLU A 90 -8.28 -12.13 14.61
C GLU A 90 -6.91 -12.19 15.27
N VAL A 91 -5.93 -11.47 14.71
CA VAL A 91 -4.59 -11.40 15.29
C VAL A 91 -4.64 -10.77 16.67
N LEU A 92 -5.30 -9.63 16.85
CA LEU A 92 -5.40 -8.96 18.15
C LEU A 92 -6.18 -9.76 19.18
N ALA A 93 -7.15 -10.58 18.77
CA ALA A 93 -7.86 -11.49 19.67
C ALA A 93 -6.97 -12.62 20.19
N ARG A 94 -6.06 -13.14 19.36
CA ARG A 94 -5.18 -14.29 19.71
C ARG A 94 -3.83 -13.87 20.29
N ILE A 95 -3.33 -12.67 19.99
CA ILE A 95 -1.94 -12.27 20.27
C ILE A 95 -1.57 -12.31 21.76
N ALA A 96 -2.52 -12.08 22.66
CA ALA A 96 -2.27 -12.07 24.10
C ALA A 96 -1.95 -13.48 24.65
N GLU A 97 -2.51 -14.52 24.04
CA GLU A 97 -2.36 -15.92 24.48
C GLU A 97 -1.39 -16.70 23.58
N HIS A 98 -0.95 -16.11 22.47
CA HIS A 98 -0.09 -16.77 21.49
C HIS A 98 1.38 -16.81 21.92
N PRO A 99 2.08 -17.94 21.78
CA PRO A 99 3.49 -18.04 22.15
C PRO A 99 4.38 -17.17 21.25
N ILE A 100 5.28 -16.41 21.87
CA ILE A 100 6.19 -15.49 21.16
C ILE A 100 7.11 -16.18 20.14
N ASN A 101 7.38 -17.48 20.33
CA ASN A 101 8.21 -18.27 19.42
C ASN A 101 7.47 -18.74 18.16
N ARG A 102 6.16 -18.47 18.03
CA ARG A 102 5.33 -18.88 16.88
C ARG A 102 4.56 -17.73 16.25
N VAL A 103 5.09 -16.51 16.34
CA VAL A 103 4.45 -15.31 15.78
C VAL A 103 4.30 -15.40 14.25
N ASP A 104 5.12 -16.23 13.61
CA ASP A 104 5.01 -16.56 12.20
C ASP A 104 3.66 -17.17 11.82
N GLU A 105 3.01 -17.92 12.72
CA GLU A 105 1.65 -18.45 12.51
C GLU A 105 0.61 -17.34 12.34
N LEU A 106 0.85 -16.15 12.90
CA LEU A 106 -0.01 -14.98 12.81
C LEU A 106 0.24 -14.14 11.56
N LEU A 107 1.11 -14.57 10.63
CA LEU A 107 1.38 -13.82 9.41
C LEU A 107 0.24 -13.95 8.39
N PRO A 108 0.02 -12.93 7.55
CA PRO A 108 -1.19 -12.87 6.71
C PRO A 108 -1.41 -14.09 5.82
N TRP A 109 -0.36 -14.66 5.23
CA TRP A 109 -0.48 -15.82 4.33
C TRP A 109 -0.95 -17.12 5.00
N ASN A 110 -0.97 -17.19 6.33
CA ASN A 110 -1.50 -18.34 7.07
C ASN A 110 -3.02 -18.26 7.29
N PHE A 111 -3.65 -17.12 6.98
CA PHE A 111 -5.09 -16.94 7.10
C PHE A 111 -5.77 -17.28 5.77
N SER A 112 -6.75 -18.18 5.82
CA SER A 112 -7.57 -18.52 4.66
C SER A 112 -8.74 -17.55 4.51
N PHE A 113 -9.08 -17.20 3.26
CA PHE A 113 -10.21 -16.32 2.91
C PHE A 113 -11.54 -16.71 3.56
N ALA A 114 -11.72 -17.99 3.89
CA ALA A 114 -12.95 -18.52 4.48
C ALA A 114 -13.14 -18.15 5.95
N THR A 115 -12.08 -17.83 6.69
CA THR A 115 -12.18 -17.60 8.15
C THR A 115 -12.68 -16.20 8.50
N ILE A 116 -12.71 -15.28 7.52
CA ILE A 116 -13.03 -13.85 7.71
C ILE A 116 -14.32 -13.49 6.95
N SER A 117 -15.18 -14.46 6.59
CA SER A 117 -16.57 -14.13 6.30
C SER A 117 -17.25 -13.83 7.63
N LEU A 118 -17.36 -12.54 7.96
CA LEU A 118 -18.35 -12.06 8.91
C LEU A 118 -19.70 -12.70 8.55
N ASP A 119 -20.39 -13.19 9.57
CA ASP A 119 -21.70 -13.85 9.53
C ASP A 119 -22.55 -13.59 8.25
N PRO A 120 -23.00 -14.62 7.52
CA PRO A 120 -23.80 -14.48 6.29
C PRO A 120 -25.20 -13.87 6.50
N ALA A 121 -25.58 -13.47 7.73
CA ALA A 121 -26.88 -12.87 8.01
C ALA A 121 -27.03 -11.41 7.50
N ALA A 122 -25.95 -10.75 7.07
CA ALA A 122 -26.01 -9.42 6.44
C ALA A 122 -25.95 -9.47 4.89
N CYS A 123 -25.74 -10.65 4.30
CA CYS A 123 -25.50 -10.83 2.87
C CYS A 123 -26.80 -11.04 2.07
N SER A 124 -27.76 -10.11 2.17
CA SER A 124 -28.95 -10.12 1.30
C SER A 124 -29.30 -8.76 0.69
N SER A 125 -28.50 -7.70 0.89
CA SER A 125 -28.89 -6.35 0.46
C SER A 125 -27.86 -5.55 -0.35
N GLN A 126 -26.72 -6.13 -0.77
CA GLN A 126 -25.71 -5.39 -1.56
C GLN A 126 -25.36 -5.98 -2.93
N SER A 127 -26.15 -6.91 -3.47
CA SER A 127 -26.01 -7.34 -4.88
C SER A 127 -26.89 -6.56 -5.86
N LEU A 128 -27.69 -5.58 -5.41
CA LEU A 128 -28.61 -4.82 -6.26
C LEU A 128 -28.23 -3.34 -6.48
N PHE A 129 -27.25 -2.78 -5.77
CA PHE A 129 -26.98 -1.34 -5.83
C PHE A 129 -25.81 -0.89 -6.72
N VAL A 130 -24.99 -1.81 -7.26
CA VAL A 130 -23.85 -1.44 -8.12
C VAL A 130 -24.16 -1.60 -9.62
N ALA A 131 -25.25 -2.26 -9.98
CA ALA A 131 -25.66 -2.44 -11.39
C ALA A 131 -26.50 -1.28 -11.96
N ASP A 132 -26.97 -0.34 -11.13
CA ASP A 132 -27.93 0.70 -11.54
C ASP A 132 -27.32 2.12 -11.61
N GLN A 133 -25.99 2.24 -11.63
CA GLN A 133 -25.30 3.53 -11.73
C GLN A 133 -24.39 3.65 -12.97
N LEU A 134 -24.76 2.93 -14.04
CA LEU A 134 -24.31 3.17 -15.40
C LEU A 134 -25.50 3.17 -16.36
N ARG A 135 -26.44 4.07 -16.12
CA ARG A 135 -27.36 4.58 -17.14
C ARG A 135 -27.57 6.08 -16.97
#